data_AF-K2PZW0-F1
#
_entry.id   AF-K2PZW0-F1
#
_cell.length_a   1.000
_cell.length_b   1.000
_cell.length_c   1.000
_cell.angle_alpha   90.00
_cell.angle_beta   90.00
_cell.angle_gamma   90.00
#
_symmetry.space_group_name_H-M   'P 1'
#
loop_
_entity.id
_entity.type
_entity.pdbx_description
1 polymer ?
#
loop_
_entity_poly.entity_id
_entity_poly.type
_entity_poly.pdbx_seq_one_letter_code
_entity_poly.pdbx_strand_id
1 'polypeptide(L)'
;MMLSNYPETEFGVLKGTVMNISQIPDDKGNYIVDVSIPHELVTSYGKRITFKQEMLAQAEIITEDLRLLERLFYQFRVIIIP
;
A
#
# COMPACT_ATOMS: atom_id res chain seq x y z
N MET A 1 -1.66 -4.17 -0.44
CA MET A 1 -1.52 -4.70 -1.81
C MET A 1 -2.54 -5.81 -2.00
N MET A 2 -3.46 -5.60 -2.94
CA MET A 2 -4.48 -6.54 -3.39
C MET A 2 -3.92 -7.28 -4.61
N LEU A 3 -3.77 -8.60 -4.53
CA LEU A 3 -3.18 -9.36 -5.61
C LEU A 3 -4.25 -9.72 -6.65
N SER A 4 -3.98 -9.53 -7.94
CA SER A 4 -4.98 -9.74 -8.99
C SER A 4 -5.52 -11.18 -9.03
N ASN A 5 -4.70 -12.16 -8.66
CA ASN A 5 -5.07 -13.58 -8.62
C ASN A 5 -5.55 -14.08 -7.24
N TYR A 6 -5.59 -13.21 -6.23
CA TYR A 6 -6.05 -13.55 -4.88
C TYR A 6 -7.02 -12.47 -4.38
N PRO A 7 -8.34 -12.66 -4.58
CA PRO A 7 -9.35 -11.67 -4.19
C PRO A 7 -9.23 -11.26 -2.73
N GLU A 8 -9.16 -9.96 -2.47
CA GLU A 8 -8.95 -9.42 -1.12
C GLU A 8 -10.07 -9.80 -0.13
N THR A 9 -11.28 -10.03 -0.63
CA THR A 9 -12.43 -10.44 0.18
C THR A 9 -12.23 -11.81 0.83
N GLU A 10 -11.45 -12.70 0.20
CA GLU A 10 -11.15 -14.04 0.69
C GLU A 10 -9.74 -14.13 1.30
N PHE A 11 -8.77 -13.47 0.67
CA PHE A 11 -7.35 -13.61 1.03
C PHE A 11 -6.84 -12.45 1.88
N GLY A 12 -7.52 -11.32 1.95
CA GLY A 12 -7.00 -10.09 2.55
C GLY A 12 -5.93 -9.43 1.70
N VAL A 13 -5.09 -8.61 2.32
CA VAL A 13 -4.06 -7.82 1.63
C VAL A 13 -2.66 -8.16 2.11
N LEU A 14 -1.66 -7.97 1.25
CA LEU A 14 -0.25 -7.96 1.65
C LEU A 14 0.18 -6.56 2.05
N LYS A 15 0.94 -6.46 3.14
CA LYS A 15 1.61 -5.23 3.57
C LYS A 15 3.04 -5.21 3.02
N GLY A 16 3.48 -4.04 2.61
CA GLY A 16 4.85 -3.77 2.18
C GLY A 16 5.27 -2.39 2.63
N THR A 17 6.57 -2.14 2.62
CA THR A 17 7.18 -0.86 3.00
C THR A 17 7.83 -0.24 1.78
N VAL A 18 7.47 1.00 1.45
CA VAL A 18 8.16 1.77 0.40
C VAL A 18 9.61 1.99 0.82
N MET A 19 10.54 1.54 -0.01
CA MET A 19 11.97 1.67 0.24
C MET A 19 12.56 2.86 -0.51
N ASN A 20 12.11 3.05 -1.74
CA ASN A 20 12.62 4.09 -2.62
C ASN A 20 11.53 4.54 -3.60
N ILE A 21 11.59 5.82 -3.98
CA ILE A 21 10.74 6.41 -5.01
C ILE A 21 11.70 7.03 -6.03
N SER A 22 11.50 6.76 -7.32
CA SER A 22 12.33 7.35 -8.37
C SER A 22 12.28 8.88 -8.29
N GLN A 23 13.42 9.53 -8.48
CA GLN A 23 13.46 11.01 -8.50
C GLN A 23 12.92 11.59 -9.81
N ILE A 24 12.94 10.78 -10.87
CA ILE A 24 12.53 11.18 -12.21
C ILE A 24 11.39 10.25 -12.65
N PRO A 25 10.31 10.79 -13.23
CA PRO A 25 9.22 10.00 -13.78
C PRO A 25 9.62 9.34 -15.11
N ASP A 26 8.82 8.35 -15.53
CA ASP A 26 8.90 7.79 -16.88
C ASP A 26 8.32 8.74 -17.94
N ASP A 27 8.39 8.34 -19.21
CA ASP A 27 7.88 9.12 -20.36
C ASP A 27 6.36 9.41 -20.28
N LYS A 28 5.62 8.68 -19.43
CA LYS A 28 4.18 8.85 -19.22
C LYS A 28 3.87 9.66 -17.95
N GLY A 29 4.89 10.13 -17.22
CA GLY A 29 4.74 10.90 -16.00
C GLY A 29 4.55 10.06 -14.73
N ASN A 30 4.78 8.74 -14.78
CA ASN A 30 4.66 7.86 -13.61
C ASN A 30 5.98 7.74 -12.87
N TYR A 31 5.91 7.65 -11.55
CA TYR A 31 7.07 7.36 -10.70
C TYR A 31 7.15 5.86 -10.43
N ILE A 32 8.38 5.34 -10.43
CA ILE A 32 8.66 3.96 -10.05
C ILE A 32 8.90 3.92 -8.54
N VAL A 33 8.25 2.99 -7.86
CA VAL A 33 8.34 2.83 -6.40
C VAL A 33 8.83 1.42 -6.09
N ASP A 34 9.94 1.33 -5.39
CA ASP A 34 10.46 0.07 -4.87
C ASP A 34 9.82 -0.23 -3.52
N VAL A 35 9.18 -1.39 -3.40
CA VAL A 35 8.48 -1.82 -2.19
C VAL A 35 9.11 -3.10 -1.66
N SER A 36 9.50 -3.09 -0.39
CA SER A 36 9.93 -4.30 0.32
C SER A 36 8.71 -5.03 0.86
N ILE A 37 8.69 -6.35 0.66
CA ILE A 37 7.63 -7.24 1.12
C ILE A 37 8.31 -8.31 2.00
N PRO A 38 7.72 -8.70 3.14
CA PRO A 38 8.28 -9.77 3.97
C PRO A 38 8.50 -11.06 3.18
N HIS A 39 9.56 -11.79 3.53
CA HIS A 39 9.96 -13.02 2.84
C HIS A 39 8.85 -14.07 2.80
N GLU A 40 8.08 -14.19 3.89
CA GLU A 40 6.84 -14.94 3.88
C GLU A 40 5.68 -14.03 3.46
N LEU A 41 5.03 -14.36 2.34
CA LEU A 41 3.85 -13.66 1.86
C LEU A 41 2.60 -14.08 2.64
N VAL A 42 2.51 -13.62 3.88
CA VAL A 42 1.34 -13.83 4.75
C VAL A 42 0.44 -12.60 4.67
N THR A 43 -0.81 -12.81 4.27
CA THR A 43 -1.79 -11.73 4.16
C THR A 43 -2.30 -11.28 5.53
N SER A 44 -3.04 -10.17 5.55
CA SER A 44 -3.74 -9.68 6.75
C SER A 44 -4.71 -10.69 7.37
N TYR A 45 -5.15 -11.70 6.61
CA TYR A 45 -6.03 -12.78 7.07
C TYR A 45 -5.26 -14.05 7.42
N GLY A 46 -3.92 -14.00 7.47
CA GLY A 46 -3.07 -15.14 7.79
C GLY A 46 -2.95 -16.18 6.68
N LYS A 47 -3.35 -15.86 5.44
CA LYS A 47 -3.22 -16.78 4.30
C LYS A 47 -1.80 -16.70 3.74
N ARG A 48 -1.17 -17.84 3.49
CA ARG A 48 0.12 -17.92 2.80
C ARG A 48 -0.10 -17.86 1.29
N ILE A 49 0.63 -16.98 0.61
CA ILE A 49 0.63 -16.84 -0.84
C ILE A 49 1.89 -17.46 -1.42
N THR A 50 1.74 -18.31 -2.43
CA THR A 50 2.87 -18.82 -3.20
C THR A 50 3.38 -17.75 -4.14
N PHE A 51 4.62 -17.31 -3.95
CA PHE A 51 5.25 -16.34 -4.84
C PHE A 51 5.36 -16.89 -6.26
N LYS A 52 5.02 -16.05 -7.24
CA LYS A 52 5.18 -16.28 -8.67
C LYS A 52 5.83 -15.03 -9.26
N GLN A 53 6.67 -15.22 -10.29
CA GLN A 53 7.20 -14.08 -11.03
C GLN A 53 6.05 -13.31 -11.69
N GLU A 54 6.25 -12.00 -11.86
CA GLU A 54 5.31 -11.12 -12.57
C GLU A 54 3.90 -11.07 -11.95
N MET A 55 3.79 -11.30 -10.64
CA MET A 55 2.53 -11.11 -9.93
C MET A 55 2.09 -9.65 -9.97
N LEU A 56 0.87 -9.44 -10.44
CA LEU A 56 0.23 -8.13 -10.46
C LEU A 56 -0.54 -7.87 -9.18
N ALA A 57 -0.47 -6.62 -8.73
CA ALA A 57 -1.17 -6.16 -7.55
C ALA A 57 -1.55 -4.69 -7.68
N GLN A 58 -2.70 -4.33 -7.10
CA GLN A 58 -3.05 -2.94 -6.84
C GLN A 58 -2.64 -2.61 -5.40
N ALA A 59 -2.05 -1.44 -5.18
CA ALA A 59 -1.61 -1.00 -3.87
C ALA A 59 -2.12 0.39 -3.55
N GLU A 60 -2.41 0.63 -2.26
CA GLU A 60 -2.63 1.95 -1.71
C GLU A 60 -1.44 2.30 -0.83
N ILE A 61 -0.97 3.54 -0.92
CA ILE A 61 0.15 4.04 -0.11
C ILE A 61 -0.43 4.76 1.09
N ILE A 62 -0.06 4.30 2.27
CA ILE A 62 -0.44 4.93 3.54
C ILE A 62 0.65 5.96 3.87
N THR A 63 0.31 7.25 3.77
CA THR A 63 1.25 8.35 4.09
C THR A 63 1.25 8.71 5.58
N GLU A 64 0.17 8.39 6.30
CA GLU A 64 -0.02 8.71 7.71
C GLU A 64 -0.80 7.59 8.41
N ASP A 65 -0.33 7.17 9.59
CA ASP A 65 -1.04 6.21 10.44
C ASP A 65 -1.91 6.97 11.45
N LEU A 66 -3.10 7.36 11.00
CA LEU A 66 -4.06 8.12 11.82
C LEU A 66 -4.95 7.17 12.62
N ARG A 67 -5.04 7.40 13.93
CA ARG A 67 -6.05 6.75 14.77
C ARG A 67 -7.44 7.21 14.38
N LEU A 68 -8.45 6.40 14.68
CA LEU A 68 -9.86 6.72 14.38
C LEU A 68 -10.28 8.12 14.87
N LEU A 69 -9.86 8.48 16.09
CA LEU A 69 -10.16 9.77 16.68
C LEU A 69 -9.44 10.92 15.96
N GLU A 70 -8.19 10.71 15.55
CA GLU A 70 -7.43 11.70 14.77
C GLU A 70 -8.05 11.91 13.39
N ARG A 71 -8.57 10.84 12.76
CA ARG A 71 -9.30 10.92 11.49
C ARG A 71 -10.59 11.74 11.61
N LEU A 72 -11.31 11.63 12.73
CA LEU A 72 -12.48 12.46 13.01
C LEU A 72 -12.09 13.94 13.10
N PHE A 73 -10.98 14.25 13.78
CA PHE A 73 -10.53 15.63 13.96
C PHE A 73 -9.80 16.23 12.75
N TYR A 74 -9.35 15.41 11.81
CA TYR A 74 -8.64 15.86 10.60
C TYR A 74 -9.46 16.86 9.78
N GLN A 75 -10.79 16.70 9.74
CA GLN A 75 -11.70 17.62 9.02
C GLN A 75 -11.70 19.04 9.60
N PHE A 76 -11.34 19.21 10.87
CA PHE A 76 -11.25 20.53 11.51
C PHE A 76 -9.89 21.20 11.36
N ARG A 77 -8.84 20.46 10.95
CA ARG A 77 -7.49 21.04 10.73
C ARG A 77 -7.43 22.00 9.54
N VAL A 78 -8.33 21.84 8.55
CA VAL A 78 -8.41 22.73 7.39
C VAL A 78 -8.82 24.16 7.77
N ILE A 79 -9.42 24.36 8.95
CA ILE A 79 -9.93 25.67 9.42
C ILE A 79 -8.84 26.50 10.12
N ILE A 80 -7.68 25.92 10.44
CA ILE A 80 -6.59 26.59 11.18
C ILE A 80 -5.35 26.67 10.29
N ILE A 81 -5.51 27.26 9.10
CA ILE A 81 -4.41 27.78 8.29
C ILE A 81 -4.93 29.11 7.69
N PRO A 82 -4.42 30.29 8.10
CA PRO A 82 -4.69 31.54 7.41
C PRO A 82 -3.98 31.61 6.06
#